data_AF-A0A661CII8-F1
#
_entry.id   AF-A0A661CII8-F1
#
_cell.length_a   1.000
_cell.length_b   1.000
_cell.length_c   1.000
_cell.angle_alpha   90.00
_cell.angle_beta   90.00
_cell.angle_gamma   90.00
#
_symmetry.space_group_name_H-M   'P 1'
#
loop_
_entity.id
_entity.type
_entity.pdbx_description
1 polymer ?
#
loop_
_entity_poly.entity_id
_entity_poly.type
_entity_poly.pdbx_seq_one_letter_code
_entity_poly.pdbx_strand_id
1 'polypeptide(L)'
;MSDTQSKENNSKDNQLVLVDGSSYLYRAFHAMPGLLNSNGVPTGAIYGVVNMLKRLLNDYPTQRVAMIFDAKGKTFRDDMYPEYKANRASMPDDLRCQIEPLHDVIKALGFPLIAIP
;
A
#
# COMPACT_ATOMS: atom_id res chain seq x y z
N MET A 1 -27.58 -25.83 -16.09
CA MET A 1 -26.82 -24.68 -16.66
C MET A 1 -27.06 -23.38 -15.88
N SER A 2 -28.03 -23.33 -14.97
CA SER A 2 -28.44 -22.15 -14.19
C SER A 2 -27.66 -21.92 -12.89
N ASP A 3 -26.98 -22.93 -12.34
CA ASP A 3 -26.35 -22.85 -11.01
C ASP A 3 -24.91 -22.30 -11.01
N THR A 4 -24.23 -22.35 -12.14
CA THR A 4 -22.82 -21.90 -12.26
C THR A 4 -22.71 -20.38 -12.32
N GLN A 5 -23.64 -19.71 -13.00
CA GLN A 5 -23.66 -18.24 -13.12
C GLN A 5 -24.02 -17.54 -11.80
N SER A 6 -24.81 -18.19 -10.95
CA SER A 6 -25.24 -17.66 -9.64
C SER A 6 -24.11 -17.65 -8.59
N LYS A 7 -23.13 -18.57 -8.69
CA LYS A 7 -21.97 -18.62 -7.80
C LYS A 7 -20.87 -17.63 -8.18
N GLU A 8 -20.68 -17.36 -9.47
CA GLU A 8 -19.67 -16.42 -9.98
C GLU A 8 -19.99 -14.96 -9.64
N ASN A 9 -21.26 -14.57 -9.72
CA ASN A 9 -21.69 -13.21 -9.38
C ASN A 9 -21.62 -12.93 -7.87
N ASN A 10 -21.82 -13.95 -7.03
CA ASN A 10 -21.78 -13.81 -5.57
C ASN A 10 -20.34 -13.73 -5.01
N SER A 11 -19.33 -14.21 -5.75
CA SER A 11 -17.93 -14.14 -5.31
C SER A 11 -17.29 -12.77 -5.57
N LYS A 12 -17.66 -12.09 -6.66
CA LYS A 12 -17.15 -10.75 -6.99
C LYS A 12 -17.69 -9.67 -6.06
N ASP A 13 -18.99 -9.72 -5.72
CA ASP A 13 -19.60 -8.78 -4.77
C ASP A 13 -19.08 -8.94 -3.32
N ASN A 14 -18.47 -10.09 -3.02
CA ASN A 14 -17.91 -10.40 -1.70
C ASN A 14 -16.37 -10.40 -1.68
N GLN A 15 -15.72 -9.94 -2.74
CA GLN A 15 -14.26 -9.92 -2.84
C GLN A 15 -13.67 -8.83 -1.95
N LEU A 16 -12.80 -9.23 -1.02
CA LEU A 16 -11.98 -8.35 -0.18
C LEU A 16 -10.58 -8.24 -0.77
N VAL A 17 -10.09 -7.02 -0.96
CA VAL A 17 -8.74 -6.74 -1.47
C VAL A 17 -7.91 -6.11 -0.36
N LEU A 18 -6.83 -6.80 0.01
CA LEU A 18 -5.85 -6.31 0.98
C LEU A 18 -4.57 -5.95 0.23
N VAL A 19 -4.19 -4.67 0.29
CA VAL A 19 -3.01 -4.17 -0.40
C VAL A 19 -1.86 -4.06 0.58
N ASP A 20 -0.73 -4.68 0.27
CA ASP A 20 0.54 -4.44 0.97
C ASP A 20 1.08 -3.05 0.57
N GLY A 21 0.78 -2.07 1.40
CA GLY A 21 1.15 -0.67 1.23
C GLY A 21 2.67 -0.45 1.29
N SER A 22 3.39 -1.23 2.10
CA SER A 22 4.85 -1.12 2.20
C SER A 22 5.50 -1.58 0.90
N SER A 23 5.08 -2.73 0.36
CA SER A 23 5.56 -3.23 -0.93
C SER A 23 5.22 -2.29 -2.09
N TYR A 24 3.99 -1.76 -2.13
CA TYR A 24 3.57 -0.76 -3.12
C TYR A 24 4.45 0.50 -3.05
N LEU A 25 4.69 1.01 -1.85
CA LEU A 25 5.52 2.19 -1.63
C LEU A 25 6.94 1.99 -2.19
N TYR A 26 7.61 0.88 -1.86
CA TYR A 26 8.95 0.58 -2.38
C TYR A 26 8.97 0.39 -3.90
N ARG A 27 7.98 -0.30 -4.47
CA ARG A 27 7.85 -0.48 -5.92
C ARG A 27 7.68 0.86 -6.63
N ALA A 28 6.83 1.74 -6.10
CA ALA A 28 6.61 3.08 -6.65
C ALA A 28 7.86 3.93 -6.61
N PHE A 29 8.60 3.91 -5.49
CA PHE A 29 9.84 4.66 -5.31
C PHE A 29 10.89 4.31 -6.36
N HIS A 30 11.09 3.02 -6.64
CA HIS A 30 12.07 2.59 -7.64
C HIS A 30 11.58 2.76 -9.09
N ALA A 31 10.27 2.73 -9.33
CA ALA A 31 9.70 2.94 -10.65
C ALA A 31 9.62 4.41 -11.06
N MET A 32 9.48 5.33 -10.09
CA MET A 32 9.27 6.77 -10.33
C MET A 32 10.29 7.66 -9.58
N PRO A 33 11.61 7.45 -9.72
CA PRO A 33 12.60 8.31 -9.08
C PRO A 33 12.63 9.71 -9.70
N GLY A 34 12.82 10.74 -8.87
CA GLY A 34 13.09 12.11 -9.31
C GLY A 34 11.89 13.02 -9.55
N LEU A 35 10.66 12.59 -9.24
CA LEU A 35 9.50 13.49 -9.27
C LEU A 35 9.47 14.36 -8.02
N LEU A 36 9.57 15.68 -8.21
CA LEU A 36 9.53 16.69 -7.15
C LEU A 36 8.31 17.60 -7.32
N ASN A 37 7.77 18.11 -6.21
CA ASN A 37 6.80 19.21 -6.26
C ASN A 37 7.49 20.57 -6.43
N SER A 38 6.71 21.66 -6.48
CA SER A 38 7.21 23.03 -6.63
C SER A 38 8.15 23.49 -5.51
N ASN A 39 8.10 22.82 -4.35
CA ASN A 39 8.94 23.11 -3.19
C ASN A 39 10.18 22.20 -3.15
N GLY A 40 10.43 21.39 -4.19
CA GLY A 40 11.55 20.46 -4.27
C GLY A 40 11.37 19.18 -3.44
N VAL A 41 10.17 18.90 -2.93
CA VAL A 41 9.92 17.70 -2.10
C VAL A 41 9.64 16.48 -3.01
N PRO A 42 10.27 15.33 -2.75
CA PRO A 42 9.98 14.08 -3.46
C PRO A 42 8.51 13.67 -3.37
N THR A 43 7.91 13.31 -4.50
CA THR A 43 6.50 12.88 -4.59
C THR A 43 6.28 11.64 -5.49
N GLY A 44 7.36 11.11 -6.08
CA GLY A 44 7.29 9.99 -7.03
C GLY A 44 6.66 8.72 -6.46
N ALA A 45 6.96 8.40 -5.20
CA ALA A 45 6.39 7.21 -4.56
C ALA A 45 4.89 7.37 -4.33
N ILE A 46 4.45 8.55 -3.87
CA ILE A 46 3.02 8.86 -3.67
C ILE A 46 2.27 8.73 -5.00
N TYR A 47 2.79 9.37 -6.05
CA TYR A 47 2.19 9.34 -7.37
C TYR A 47 2.09 7.91 -7.92
N GLY A 48 3.16 7.11 -7.78
CA GLY A 48 3.17 5.72 -8.19
C GLY A 48 2.14 4.86 -7.44
N VAL A 49 2.03 5.00 -6.12
CA VAL A 49 1.03 4.26 -5.33
C VAL A 49 -0.39 4.61 -5.75
N VAL A 50 -0.70 5.89 -5.93
CA VAL A 50 -2.03 6.34 -6.38
C VAL A 50 -2.38 5.74 -7.74
N ASN A 51 -1.43 5.70 -8.68
CA ASN A 51 -1.67 5.09 -9.99
C ASN A 51 -1.86 3.57 -9.92
N MET A 52 -1.09 2.88 -9.09
CA MET A 52 -1.27 1.45 -8.87
C MET A 52 -2.63 1.15 -8.24
N LEU A 53 -3.08 1.97 -7.29
CA LEU A 53 -4.42 1.85 -6.70
C LEU A 53 -5.53 2.09 -7.71
N LYS A 54 -5.43 3.15 -8.53
CA LYS A 54 -6.40 3.40 -9.61
C LYS A 54 -6.53 2.21 -10.55
N ARG A 55 -5.40 1.60 -10.94
CA ARG A 55 -5.41 0.39 -11.78
C ARG A 55 -6.04 -0.80 -11.05
N LEU A 56 -5.69 -1.02 -9.79
CA LEU A 56 -6.27 -2.08 -8.97
C LEU A 56 -7.80 -1.99 -8.90
N LEU A 57 -8.35 -0.79 -8.71
CA LEU A 57 -9.80 -0.57 -8.63
C LEU A 57 -10.52 -0.79 -9.97
N ASN A 58 -9.83 -0.53 -11.08
CA ASN A 58 -10.35 -0.83 -12.42
C ASN A 58 -10.36 -2.35 -12.68
N ASP A 59 -9.32 -3.06 -12.26
CA ASP A 59 -9.19 -4.50 -12.43
C ASP A 59 -10.12 -5.28 -11.49
N TYR A 60 -10.38 -4.72 -10.29
CA TYR A 60 -11.23 -5.29 -9.25
C TYR A 60 -12.27 -4.26 -8.78
N PRO A 61 -13.47 -4.23 -9.38
CA PRO A 61 -14.53 -3.30 -9.01
C PRO A 61 -15.20 -3.73 -7.70
N THR A 62 -14.50 -3.57 -6.58
CA THR A 62 -15.01 -3.83 -5.23
C THR A 62 -14.82 -2.60 -4.34
N GLN A 63 -15.77 -2.36 -3.44
CA GLN A 63 -15.66 -1.32 -2.41
C GLN A 63 -14.90 -1.79 -1.17
N ARG A 64 -14.56 -3.09 -1.09
CA ARG A 64 -13.90 -3.70 0.07
C ARG A 64 -12.40 -3.75 -0.16
N VAL A 65 -11.76 -2.60 -0.02
CA VAL A 65 -10.30 -2.45 -0.16
C VAL A 65 -9.72 -1.90 1.12
N ALA A 66 -8.61 -2.45 1.59
CA ALA A 66 -7.85 -1.90 2.72
C ALA A 66 -6.35 -1.89 2.44
N MET A 67 -5.69 -0.82 2.88
CA MET A 67 -4.24 -0.66 2.81
C MET A 67 -3.59 -1.13 4.10
N ILE A 68 -2.65 -2.06 4.01
CA ILE A 68 -1.94 -2.63 5.14
C ILE A 68 -0.49 -2.15 5.11
N PHE A 69 -0.02 -1.55 6.20
CA PHE A 69 1.36 -1.10 6.33
C PHE A 69 2.06 -1.81 7.49
N ASP A 70 3.38 -1.95 7.35
CA ASP A 70 4.22 -2.38 8.47
C ASP A 70 4.13 -1.32 9.58
N ALA A 71 3.80 -1.74 10.79
CA ALA A 71 3.79 -0.83 11.94
C ALA A 71 5.21 -0.34 12.26
N LYS A 72 5.29 0.90 12.74
CA LYS A 72 6.54 1.46 13.27
C LYS A 72 6.80 0.87 14.66
N GLY A 73 8.03 0.44 14.93
CA GLY A 73 8.47 -0.02 16.25
C GLY A 73 8.80 -1.52 16.29
N LYS A 74 9.13 -2.01 17.49
CA LYS A 74 9.32 -3.44 17.75
C LYS A 74 7.97 -4.14 17.67
N THR A 75 7.90 -5.15 16.83
CA THR A 75 6.81 -6.11 16.75
C THR A 75 7.19 -7.37 17.54
N PHE A 76 6.20 -8.19 17.88
CA PHE A 76 6.44 -9.52 18.48
C PHE A 76 7.46 -10.38 17.69
N ARG A 77 7.57 -10.16 16.37
CA ARG A 77 8.52 -10.88 15.51
C ARG A 77 9.98 -10.48 15.77
N ASP A 78 10.20 -9.23 16.16
CA ASP A 78 11.54 -8.71 16.49
C ASP A 78 12.03 -9.28 17.84
N ASP A 79 11.12 -9.61 18.75
CA ASP A 79 11.44 -10.27 20.02
C ASP A 79 11.69 -11.78 19.87
N MET A 80 11.01 -12.43 18.92
CA MET A 80 11.21 -13.85 18.63
C MET A 80 12.46 -14.11 17.79
N TYR A 81 12.82 -13.19 16.89
CA TYR A 81 13.97 -13.33 16.01
C TYR A 81 14.71 -11.99 15.85
N PRO A 82 15.74 -11.72 16.66
CA PRO A 82 16.48 -10.45 16.66
C PRO A 82 17.17 -10.12 15.33
N GLU A 83 17.45 -11.13 14.51
CA GLU A 83 18.06 -11.01 13.19
C GLU A 83 17.03 -10.72 12.08
N TYR A 84 15.74 -10.72 12.42
CA TYR A 84 14.67 -10.39 11.49
C TYR A 84 14.83 -8.95 10.99
N LYS A 85 14.91 -8.78 9.65
CA LYS A 85 15.16 -7.49 8.97
C LYS A 85 16.49 -6.80 9.34
N ALA A 86 17.40 -7.44 10.10
CA ALA A 86 18.68 -6.84 10.53
C ALA A 86 19.59 -6.43 9.35
N ASN A 87 19.50 -7.13 8.23
CA ASN A 87 20.25 -6.83 7.01
C ASN A 87 19.50 -5.92 6.02
N ARG A 88 18.33 -5.39 6.39
CA ARG A 88 17.57 -4.50 5.50
C ARG A 88 18.23 -3.12 5.50
N ALA A 89 18.60 -2.64 4.32
CA ALA A 89 19.11 -1.28 4.18
C ALA A 89 18.10 -0.28 4.76
N SER A 90 18.62 0.73 5.46
CA SER A 90 17.83 1.83 5.98
C SER A 90 16.99 2.44 4.86
N MET A 91 15.72 2.72 5.14
CA MET A 91 14.84 3.37 4.17
C MET A 91 15.44 4.71 3.74
N PRO A 92 15.57 4.97 2.42
CA PRO A 92 16.08 6.25 1.92
C PRO A 92 15.24 7.42 2.42
N ASP A 93 15.87 8.56 2.72
CA ASP A 93 15.17 9.71 3.30
C ASP A 93 14.12 10.30 2.35
N ASP A 94 14.40 10.30 1.04
CA ASP A 94 13.45 10.68 -0.01
C ASP A 94 12.19 9.82 0.00
N LEU A 95 12.29 8.55 0.43
CA LEU A 95 11.14 7.68 0.57
C LEU A 95 10.45 7.90 1.92
N ARG A 96 11.23 8.07 2.99
CA ARG A 96 10.74 8.24 4.35
C ARG A 96 9.85 9.47 4.48
N CYS A 97 10.22 10.59 3.87
CA CYS A 97 9.44 11.82 3.90
C CYS A 97 8.09 11.73 3.18
N GLN A 98 7.91 10.72 2.33
CA GLN A 98 6.68 10.50 1.55
C GLN A 98 5.65 9.59 2.26
N ILE A 99 6.01 8.88 3.35
CA ILE A 99 5.12 7.92 4.02
C ILE A 99 3.89 8.61 4.61
N GLU A 100 4.10 9.64 5.43
CA GLU A 100 3.00 10.32 6.12
C GLU A 100 2.07 11.02 5.13
N PRO A 101 2.57 11.80 4.14
CA PRO A 101 1.71 12.35 3.09
C PRO A 101 0.96 11.27 2.30
N LEU A 102 1.59 10.10 2.04
CA LEU A 102 0.89 8.99 1.39
C LEU A 102 -0.27 8.48 2.24
N HIS A 103 -0.08 8.32 3.55
CA HIS A 103 -1.14 7.88 4.45
C HIS A 103 -2.33 8.85 4.43
N ASP A 104 -2.05 10.16 4.40
CA ASP A 104 -3.09 11.18 4.32
C ASP A 104 -3.86 11.11 3.00
N VAL A 105 -3.16 10.92 1.88
CA VAL A 105 -3.79 10.71 0.57
C VAL A 105 -4.68 9.45 0.57
N ILE A 106 -4.21 8.33 1.12
CA ILE A 106 -4.98 7.08 1.20
C ILE A 106 -6.27 7.28 2.00
N LYS A 107 -6.18 7.95 3.16
CA LYS A 107 -7.35 8.27 3.98
C LYS A 107 -8.31 9.21 3.27
N ALA A 108 -7.78 10.24 2.59
CA ALA A 108 -8.59 11.19 1.82
C ALA A 108 -9.31 10.53 0.64
N LEU A 109 -8.74 9.48 0.06
CA LEU A 109 -9.39 8.63 -0.94
C LEU A 109 -10.47 7.69 -0.36
N GLY A 110 -10.64 7.67 0.97
CA GLY A 110 -11.66 6.88 1.65
C GLY A 110 -11.24 5.44 1.95
N PHE A 111 -9.97 5.08 1.77
CA PHE A 111 -9.51 3.73 2.06
C PHE A 111 -9.13 3.57 3.54
N PRO A 112 -9.60 2.49 4.21
CA PRO A 112 -9.05 2.07 5.49
C PRO A 112 -7.55 1.83 5.40
N LEU A 113 -6.81 2.38 6.36
CA LEU A 113 -5.37 2.15 6.54
C LEU A 113 -5.14 1.46 7.87
N ILE A 114 -4.50 0.30 7.83
CA ILE A 114 -4.23 -0.54 9.01
C ILE A 114 -2.72 -0.68 9.18
N ALA A 115 -2.22 -0.28 10.35
CA ALA A 115 -0.85 -0.47 10.79
C ALA A 115 -0.88 -0.71 12.31
N ILE A 116 -0.76 -1.97 12.75
CA ILE A 116 -0.87 -2.37 14.15
C ILE A 116 0.45 -3.04 14.57
N PRO A 117 1.10 -2.59 15.66
CA PRO A 117 2.35 -3.17 16.17
C PRO A 117 2.17 -4.57 16.77
#